data_AF-V9HUK4-F1
#
_entry.id   AF-V9HUK4-F1
#
_cell.length_a   1.000
_cell.length_b   1.000
_cell.length_c   1.000
_cell.angle_alpha   90.00
_cell.angle_beta   90.00
_cell.angle_gamma   90.00
#
_symmetry.space_group_name_H-M   'P 1'
#
loop_
_entity.id
_entity.type
_entity.pdbx_description
1 polymer ?
#
loop_
_entity_poly.entity_id
_entity_poly.type
_entity_poly.pdbx_seq_one_letter_code
_entity_poly.pdbx_strand_id
1 'polypeptide(L)'
;MEKTIIIDDKPVRLRATASFLKIYNAQTGKDFIPTIMPIFDKMIDSSISDAIHNIKGVQLIDVFNLIWALAKNADKDIPDPDTWLDSFENFPLDEIMPVVFELLLGTFFSVNFQKKTKIWMQNTKEKILSLRQDLSQVASQGISLLKTLTDSQSDNSLISSLSKTTNTQEMVKKQKFGEV
;
A
#
# COMPACT_ATOMS: atom_id res chain seq x y z
N MET A 1 0.73 21.08 -7.05
CA MET A 1 -0.20 20.69 -5.97
C MET A 1 0.56 20.62 -4.65
N GLU A 2 -0.14 20.76 -3.53
CA GLU A 2 0.46 20.71 -2.20
C GLU A 2 -0.46 19.98 -1.23
N LYS A 3 0.11 19.15 -0.35
CA LYS A 3 -0.60 18.44 0.72
C LYS A 3 0.26 18.36 1.96
N THR A 4 -0.36 18.34 3.12
CA THR A 4 0.32 18.10 4.39
C THR A 4 -0.01 16.69 4.86
N ILE A 5 1.01 15.94 5.25
CA ILE A 5 0.91 14.61 5.84
C ILE A 5 1.49 14.64 7.26
N ILE A 6 1.17 13.65 8.07
CA ILE A 6 1.78 13.45 9.38
C ILE A 6 2.78 12.30 9.25
N ILE A 7 4.02 12.55 9.64
CA ILE A 7 5.07 11.52 9.77
C ILE A 7 5.58 11.64 11.19
N ASP A 8 5.46 10.59 11.98
CA ASP A 8 5.96 10.57 13.37
C ASP A 8 5.40 11.76 14.20
N ASP A 9 4.10 11.99 14.13
CA ASP A 9 3.37 13.13 14.72
C ASP A 9 3.81 14.54 14.27
N LYS A 10 4.71 14.63 13.29
CA LYS A 10 5.19 15.90 12.72
C LYS A 10 4.46 16.23 11.42
N PRO A 11 3.91 17.44 11.26
CA PRO A 11 3.31 17.86 10.00
C PRO A 11 4.39 18.15 8.96
N VAL A 12 4.36 17.40 7.86
CA VAL A 12 5.27 17.56 6.72
C VAL A 12 4.47 18.01 5.49
N ARG A 13 4.83 19.18 4.94
CA ARG A 13 4.26 19.67 3.69
C ARG A 13 4.97 19.03 2.50
N LEU A 14 4.22 18.49 1.56
CA LEU A 14 4.69 17.93 0.31
C LEU A 14 4.16 18.75 -0.86
N ARG A 15 5.05 19.22 -1.74
CA ARG A 15 4.68 20.04 -2.90
C ARG A 15 5.17 19.40 -4.19
N ALA A 16 4.22 19.00 -5.03
CA ALA A 16 4.49 18.48 -6.36
C ALA A 16 4.27 19.57 -7.42
N THR A 17 5.36 20.12 -7.92
CA THR A 17 5.46 20.97 -9.11
C THR A 17 6.65 20.48 -9.92
N ALA A 18 6.72 20.72 -11.23
CA ALA A 18 7.84 20.23 -12.05
C ALA A 18 9.25 20.60 -11.52
N SER A 19 9.36 21.63 -10.66
CA SER A 19 10.59 22.01 -9.97
C SER A 19 11.15 20.97 -8.99
N PHE A 20 10.32 20.13 -8.35
CA PHE A 20 10.84 19.13 -7.39
C PHE A 20 11.73 18.09 -8.10
N LEU A 21 11.51 17.86 -9.41
CA LEU A 21 12.36 17.01 -10.24
C LEU A 21 13.82 17.48 -10.25
N LYS A 22 14.03 18.79 -10.28
CA LYS A 22 15.39 19.36 -10.24
C LYS A 22 16.06 19.10 -8.89
N ILE A 23 15.29 19.15 -7.80
CA ILE A 23 15.78 18.85 -6.45
C ILE A 23 16.15 17.37 -6.36
N TYR A 24 15.27 16.49 -6.84
CA TYR A 24 15.52 15.04 -6.87
C TYR A 24 16.78 14.67 -7.69
N ASN A 25 16.87 15.17 -8.91
CA ASN A 25 18.02 14.90 -9.79
C ASN A 25 19.32 15.46 -9.20
N ALA A 26 19.29 16.66 -8.61
CA ALA A 26 20.47 17.27 -8.00
C ALA A 26 20.99 16.46 -6.81
N GLN A 27 20.10 15.83 -6.04
CA GLN A 27 20.47 15.02 -4.88
C GLN A 27 20.97 13.62 -5.26
N THR A 28 20.31 12.98 -6.22
CA THR A 28 20.55 11.56 -6.53
C THR A 28 21.50 11.33 -7.69
N GLY A 29 21.71 12.35 -8.55
CA GLY A 29 22.40 12.21 -9.82
C GLY A 29 21.65 11.34 -10.85
N LYS A 30 20.42 10.93 -10.56
CA LYS A 30 19.59 10.08 -11.42
C LYS A 30 18.50 10.90 -12.09
N ASP A 31 18.14 10.52 -13.31
CA ASP A 31 16.96 11.08 -13.96
C ASP A 31 15.68 10.49 -13.37
N PHE A 32 14.77 11.37 -12.96
CA PHE A 32 13.51 11.01 -12.33
C PHE A 32 12.62 10.06 -13.17
N ILE A 33 12.49 10.30 -14.48
CA ILE A 33 11.52 9.56 -15.30
C ILE A 33 11.83 8.06 -15.38
N PRO A 34 13.06 7.62 -15.73
CA PRO A 34 13.43 6.21 -15.69
C PRO A 34 13.29 5.57 -14.31
N THR A 35 13.50 6.34 -13.24
CA THR A 35 13.41 5.82 -11.85
C THR A 35 11.97 5.66 -11.39
N ILE A 36 11.08 6.57 -11.75
CA ILE A 36 9.72 6.62 -11.18
C ILE A 36 8.68 5.94 -12.09
N MET A 37 8.90 5.86 -13.40
CA MET A 37 7.94 5.20 -14.30
C MET A 37 7.65 3.73 -13.92
N PRO A 38 8.65 2.90 -13.57
CA PRO A 38 8.40 1.54 -13.11
C PRO A 38 7.55 1.48 -11.84
N ILE A 39 7.69 2.48 -10.96
CA ILE A 39 6.91 2.59 -9.72
C ILE A 39 5.43 2.85 -10.04
N PHE A 40 5.15 3.73 -11.01
CA PHE A 40 3.80 3.98 -11.48
C PHE A 40 3.15 2.77 -12.11
N ASP A 41 3.85 2.13 -13.06
CA ASP A 41 3.29 0.99 -13.80
C ASP A 41 2.93 -0.14 -12.83
N LYS A 42 3.82 -0.46 -11.88
CA LYS A 42 3.56 -1.50 -10.88
C LYS A 42 2.46 -1.14 -9.89
N MET A 43 2.32 0.13 -9.51
CA MET A 43 1.24 0.52 -8.60
C MET A 43 -0.14 0.52 -9.29
N ILE A 44 -0.19 0.72 -10.62
CA ILE A 44 -1.43 0.55 -11.38
C ILE A 44 -1.82 -0.93 -11.47
N ASP A 45 -0.85 -1.83 -11.58
CA ASP A 45 -1.12 -3.27 -11.80
C ASP A 45 -1.18 -4.11 -10.51
N SER A 46 -0.64 -3.63 -9.37
CA SER A 46 -0.47 -4.44 -8.16
C SER A 46 -0.62 -3.65 -6.84
N SER A 47 -0.55 -4.34 -5.69
CA SER A 47 -0.60 -3.67 -4.37
C SER A 47 0.65 -2.82 -4.12
N ILE A 48 0.58 -1.83 -3.22
CA ILE A 48 1.73 -0.98 -2.86
C ILE A 48 2.90 -1.83 -2.35
N SER A 49 2.61 -2.87 -1.56
CA SER A 49 3.61 -3.79 -1.04
C SER A 49 4.30 -4.58 -2.17
N ASP A 50 3.51 -5.14 -3.10
CA ASP A 50 4.06 -5.86 -4.25
C ASP A 50 4.85 -4.96 -5.18
N ALA A 51 4.42 -3.70 -5.37
CA ALA A 51 5.16 -2.72 -6.14
C ALA A 51 6.53 -2.47 -5.49
N ILE A 52 6.59 -2.14 -4.20
CA ILE A 52 7.85 -1.86 -3.49
C ILE A 52 8.80 -3.07 -3.54
N HIS A 53 8.31 -4.30 -3.37
CA HIS A 53 9.16 -5.49 -3.35
C HIS A 53 9.60 -5.97 -4.74
N ASN A 54 8.84 -5.71 -5.80
CA ASN A 54 9.08 -6.33 -7.10
C ASN A 54 9.65 -5.38 -8.16
N ILE A 55 9.79 -4.07 -7.91
CA ILE A 55 10.35 -3.16 -8.93
C ILE A 55 11.86 -3.39 -9.05
N LYS A 56 12.26 -4.06 -10.15
CA LYS A 56 13.67 -4.11 -10.55
C LYS A 56 14.16 -2.70 -10.88
N GLY A 57 15.23 -2.25 -10.24
CA GLY A 57 15.90 -0.98 -10.56
C GLY A 57 15.48 0.23 -9.72
N VAL A 58 14.47 0.09 -8.85
CA VAL A 58 14.12 1.13 -7.87
C VAL A 58 14.52 0.64 -6.50
N GLN A 59 15.42 1.36 -5.87
CA GLN A 59 15.83 1.07 -4.51
C GLN A 59 14.92 1.81 -3.53
N LEU A 60 14.75 1.28 -2.32
CA LEU A 60 13.95 1.96 -1.29
C LEU A 60 14.46 3.39 -1.01
N ILE A 61 15.77 3.61 -1.15
CA ILE A 61 16.38 4.93 -1.04
C ILE A 61 15.89 5.91 -2.12
N ASP A 62 15.49 5.45 -3.31
CA ASP A 62 14.93 6.30 -4.35
C ASP A 62 13.53 6.80 -3.96
N VAL A 63 12.77 5.99 -3.21
CA VAL A 63 11.47 6.37 -2.64
C VAL A 63 11.64 7.41 -1.54
N PHE A 64 12.61 7.22 -0.63
CA PHE A 64 12.90 8.23 0.39
C PHE A 64 13.36 9.56 -0.21
N ASN A 65 14.26 9.52 -1.19
CA ASN A 65 14.71 10.72 -1.91
C ASN A 65 13.58 11.42 -2.66
N LEU A 66 12.61 10.67 -3.19
CA LEU A 66 11.40 11.24 -3.80
C LEU A 66 10.58 12.02 -2.78
N ILE A 67 10.28 11.41 -1.63
CA ILE A 67 9.47 12.03 -0.57
C ILE A 67 10.19 13.25 -0.03
N TRP A 68 11.50 13.15 0.23
CA TRP A 68 12.34 14.27 0.64
C TRP A 68 12.32 15.40 -0.39
N ALA A 69 12.46 15.10 -1.68
CA ALA A 69 12.46 16.13 -2.73
C ALA A 69 11.12 16.89 -2.79
N LEU A 70 10.00 16.19 -2.58
CA LEU A 70 8.67 16.80 -2.47
C LEU A 70 8.56 17.70 -1.23
N ALA A 71 9.12 17.25 -0.10
CA ALA A 71 9.15 18.02 1.13
C ALA A 71 10.02 19.28 0.98
N LYS A 72 11.26 19.11 0.52
CA LYS A 72 12.23 20.19 0.23
C LYS A 72 11.72 21.19 -0.82
N ASN A 73 10.82 20.75 -1.70
CA ASN A 73 10.16 21.65 -2.65
C ASN A 73 9.05 22.50 -1.99
N ALA A 74 8.43 22.02 -0.92
CA ALA A 74 7.44 22.74 -0.11
C ALA A 74 8.08 23.63 0.96
N ASP A 75 9.26 23.24 1.43
CA ASP A 75 10.00 23.91 2.49
C ASP A 75 11.50 23.90 2.18
N LYS A 76 12.07 25.10 1.97
CA LYS A 76 13.47 25.25 1.58
C LYS A 76 14.44 25.02 2.74
N ASP A 77 13.96 25.02 3.97
CA ASP A 77 14.77 24.89 5.17
C ASP A 77 14.97 23.43 5.60
N ILE A 78 14.28 22.48 4.97
CA ILE A 78 14.49 21.03 5.18
C ILE A 78 15.97 20.67 4.92
N PRO A 79 16.66 19.95 5.82
CA PRO A 79 18.08 19.63 5.65
C PRO A 79 18.31 18.63 4.52
N ASP A 80 19.55 18.16 4.35
CA ASP A 80 19.85 17.05 3.43
C ASP A 80 19.04 15.78 3.77
N PRO A 81 18.89 14.83 2.83
CA PRO A 81 18.02 13.68 3.04
C PRO A 81 18.39 12.84 4.26
N ASP A 82 19.68 12.64 4.52
CA ASP A 82 20.13 11.77 5.61
C ASP A 82 19.75 12.39 6.96
N THR A 83 20.09 13.67 7.16
CA THR A 83 19.71 14.43 8.36
C THR A 83 18.19 14.54 8.52
N TRP A 84 17.45 14.69 7.42
CA TRP A 84 16.00 14.81 7.47
C TRP A 84 15.33 13.49 7.85
N LEU A 85 15.77 12.38 7.25
CA LEU A 85 15.23 11.05 7.52
C LEU A 85 15.54 10.58 8.95
N ASP A 86 16.74 10.88 9.46
CA ASP A 86 17.15 10.58 10.85
C ASP A 86 16.28 11.31 11.90
N SER A 87 15.55 12.35 11.48
CA SER A 87 14.64 13.07 12.38
C SER A 87 13.33 12.33 12.70
N PHE A 88 13.05 11.19 12.05
CA PHE A 88 11.82 10.41 12.24
C PHE A 88 12.13 9.04 12.85
N GLU A 89 11.44 8.67 13.93
CA GLU A 89 11.55 7.32 14.50
C GLU A 89 10.76 6.30 13.66
N ASN A 90 9.57 6.70 13.20
CA ASN A 90 8.72 5.88 12.35
C ASN A 90 8.45 6.56 11.00
N PHE A 91 8.57 5.79 9.91
CA PHE A 91 8.34 6.28 8.54
C PHE A 91 7.34 5.38 7.79
N PRO A 92 6.02 5.53 8.02
CA PRO A 92 4.99 4.63 7.50
C PRO A 92 4.73 4.84 5.99
N LEU A 93 5.51 4.16 5.15
CA LEU A 93 5.41 4.28 3.68
C LEU A 93 4.03 3.90 3.13
N ASP A 94 3.31 2.99 3.76
CA ASP A 94 1.96 2.59 3.34
C ASP A 94 0.93 3.72 3.49
N GLU A 95 1.14 4.64 4.43
CA GLU A 95 0.32 5.85 4.60
C GLU A 95 0.81 7.00 3.72
N ILE A 96 2.13 7.16 3.58
CA ILE A 96 2.77 8.27 2.86
C ILE A 96 2.61 8.11 1.34
N MET A 97 2.86 6.90 0.81
CA MET A 97 2.92 6.67 -0.64
C MET A 97 1.60 7.00 -1.35
N PRO A 98 0.40 6.61 -0.88
CA PRO A 98 -0.86 7.00 -1.53
C PRO A 98 -0.98 8.51 -1.79
N VAL A 99 -0.51 9.34 -0.85
CA VAL A 99 -0.53 10.80 -0.97
C VAL A 99 0.49 11.28 -2.00
N VAL A 100 1.70 10.71 -1.98
CA VAL A 100 2.74 10.98 -2.98
C VAL A 100 2.25 10.66 -4.38
N PHE A 101 1.62 9.50 -4.59
CA PHE A 101 1.06 9.13 -5.89
C PHE A 101 -0.02 10.09 -6.37
N GLU A 102 -0.95 10.48 -5.48
CA GLU A 102 -1.97 11.47 -5.82
C GLU A 102 -1.34 12.80 -6.28
N LEU A 103 -0.32 13.27 -5.56
CA LEU A 103 0.39 14.50 -5.89
C LEU A 103 1.10 14.42 -7.25
N LEU A 104 1.77 13.30 -7.53
CA LEU A 104 2.49 13.11 -8.79
C LEU A 104 1.54 12.92 -9.98
N LEU A 105 0.47 12.12 -9.81
CA LEU A 105 -0.59 11.97 -10.80
C LEU A 105 -1.22 13.32 -11.15
N GLY A 106 -1.49 14.12 -10.12
CA GLY A 106 -2.00 15.47 -10.22
C GLY A 106 -1.08 16.44 -10.97
N THR A 107 0.23 16.17 -10.97
CA THR A 107 1.25 17.04 -11.56
C THR A 107 1.59 16.67 -13.00
N PHE A 108 1.67 15.37 -13.32
CA PHE A 108 2.17 14.90 -14.62
C PHE A 108 1.09 14.42 -15.58
N PHE A 109 -0.11 14.13 -15.10
CA PHE A 109 -1.16 13.54 -15.93
C PHE A 109 -2.39 14.44 -16.03
N SER A 110 -3.15 14.28 -17.11
CA SER A 110 -4.36 15.07 -17.34
C SER A 110 -5.47 14.74 -16.34
N VAL A 111 -6.38 15.69 -16.12
CA VAL A 111 -7.53 15.53 -15.23
C VAL A 111 -8.44 14.34 -15.58
N ASN A 112 -8.52 13.97 -16.87
CA ASN A 112 -9.31 12.81 -17.30
C ASN A 112 -8.65 11.50 -16.88
N PHE A 113 -7.32 11.43 -16.98
CA PHE A 113 -6.55 10.30 -16.48
C PHE A 113 -6.66 10.18 -14.96
N GLN A 114 -6.53 11.31 -14.24
CA GLN A 114 -6.67 11.36 -12.78
C GLN A 114 -8.04 10.88 -12.30
N LYS A 115 -9.14 11.26 -12.97
CA LYS A 115 -10.49 10.80 -12.61
C LYS A 115 -10.59 9.28 -12.74
N LYS A 116 -10.08 8.71 -13.83
CA LYS A 116 -10.10 7.27 -14.07
C LYS A 116 -9.30 6.51 -13.02
N THR A 117 -8.09 6.97 -12.70
CA THR A 117 -7.22 6.32 -11.69
C THR A 117 -7.76 6.47 -10.27
N LYS A 118 -8.34 7.62 -9.92
CA LYS A 118 -8.99 7.83 -8.62
C LYS A 118 -10.16 6.88 -8.40
N ILE A 119 -11.02 6.69 -9.40
CA ILE A 119 -12.15 5.74 -9.31
C ILE A 119 -11.62 4.32 -9.09
N TRP A 120 -10.60 3.91 -9.86
CA TRP A 120 -9.98 2.60 -9.70
C TRP A 120 -9.37 2.40 -8.30
N MET A 121 -8.63 3.39 -7.78
CA MET A 121 -8.06 3.36 -6.42
C MET A 121 -9.13 3.25 -5.32
N GLN A 122 -10.25 3.97 -5.44
CA GLN A 122 -11.34 3.87 -4.47
C GLN A 122 -11.97 2.49 -4.48
N ASN A 123 -12.28 1.95 -5.66
CA ASN A 123 -12.85 0.62 -5.78
C ASN A 123 -11.91 -0.46 -5.22
N THR A 124 -10.60 -0.33 -5.44
CA THR A 124 -9.59 -1.24 -4.87
C THR A 124 -9.49 -1.10 -3.35
N LYS A 125 -9.54 0.12 -2.81
CA LYS A 125 -9.54 0.36 -1.36
C LYS A 125 -10.77 -0.26 -0.69
N GLU A 126 -11.96 -0.07 -1.25
CA GLU A 126 -13.20 -0.67 -0.76
C GLU A 126 -13.14 -2.20 -0.80
N LYS A 127 -12.59 -2.78 -1.88
CA LYS A 127 -12.40 -4.23 -1.99
C LYS A 127 -11.43 -4.76 -0.94
N ILE A 128 -10.33 -4.06 -0.66
CA ILE A 128 -9.38 -4.45 0.40
C ILE A 128 -10.02 -4.31 1.79
N LEU A 129 -10.81 -3.26 2.00
CA LEU A 129 -11.50 -3.01 3.26
C LEU A 129 -12.55 -4.10 3.54
N SER A 130 -13.37 -4.44 2.55
CA SER A 130 -14.35 -5.52 2.67
C SER A 130 -13.67 -6.86 2.94
N LEU A 131 -12.57 -7.18 2.24
CA LEU A 131 -11.79 -8.40 2.48
C LEU A 131 -11.22 -8.45 3.91
N ARG A 132 -10.73 -7.33 4.45
CA ARG A 132 -10.25 -7.25 5.84
C ARG A 132 -11.38 -7.49 6.83
N GLN A 133 -12.54 -6.91 6.57
CA GLN A 133 -13.72 -7.03 7.42
C GLN A 133 -14.25 -8.48 7.40
N ASP A 134 -14.31 -9.11 6.24
CA ASP A 134 -14.68 -10.51 6.08
C ASP A 134 -13.72 -11.45 6.83
N LEU A 135 -12.40 -11.22 6.74
CA LEU A 135 -11.41 -11.99 7.50
C LEU A 135 -11.61 -11.85 9.02
N SER A 136 -11.92 -10.65 9.51
CA SER A 136 -12.17 -10.41 10.93
C SER A 136 -13.46 -11.10 11.41
N GLN A 137 -14.49 -11.17 10.55
CA GLN A 137 -15.74 -11.89 10.83
C GLN A 137 -15.49 -13.40 10.91
N VAL A 138 -14.72 -13.97 9.98
CA VAL A 138 -14.36 -15.40 10.03
C VAL A 138 -13.53 -15.73 11.28
N ALA A 139 -12.57 -14.88 11.64
CA ALA A 139 -11.77 -15.07 12.86
C ALA A 139 -12.61 -15.00 14.14
N SER A 140 -13.51 -14.02 14.24
CA SER A 140 -14.42 -13.88 15.40
C SER A 140 -15.45 -15.00 15.49
N GLN A 141 -15.98 -15.48 14.36
CA GLN A 141 -16.85 -16.66 14.32
C GLN A 141 -16.10 -17.91 14.79
N GLY A 142 -14.85 -18.11 14.35
CA GLY A 142 -14.01 -19.21 14.83
C GLY A 142 -13.77 -19.15 16.35
N ILE A 143 -13.46 -17.97 16.88
CA ILE A 143 -13.28 -17.76 18.34
C ILE A 143 -14.60 -18.03 19.09
N SER A 144 -15.74 -17.59 18.55
CA SER A 144 -17.06 -17.86 19.13
C SER A 144 -17.38 -19.35 19.15
N LEU A 145 -17.12 -20.07 18.06
CA LEU A 145 -17.32 -21.52 17.99
C LEU A 145 -16.41 -22.27 18.98
N LEU A 146 -15.14 -21.88 19.08
CA LEU A 146 -14.22 -22.45 20.06
C LEU A 146 -14.66 -22.17 21.50
N LYS A 147 -15.17 -20.97 21.79
CA LYS A 147 -15.74 -20.63 23.10
C LYS A 147 -16.96 -21.50 23.40
N THR A 148 -17.90 -21.63 22.46
CA THR A 148 -19.06 -22.52 22.62
C THR A 148 -18.67 -23.98 22.79
N LEU A 149 -17.61 -24.46 22.14
CA LEU A 149 -17.09 -25.84 22.26
C LEU A 149 -16.34 -26.08 23.58
N THR A 150 -15.68 -25.05 24.11
CA THR A 150 -15.00 -25.10 25.41
C THR A 150 -16.02 -25.03 26.55
N ASP A 151 -17.08 -24.24 26.38
CA ASP A 151 -18.24 -24.19 27.27
C ASP A 151 -19.12 -25.46 27.17
N SER A 152 -19.06 -26.19 26.04
CA SER A 152 -19.82 -27.44 25.80
C SER A 152 -19.05 -28.73 26.05
N GLN A 153 -17.99 -28.72 26.86
CA GLN A 153 -17.30 -29.93 27.36
C GLN A 153 -18.19 -30.85 28.25
N SER A 154 -19.51 -30.79 28.09
CA SER A 154 -20.47 -31.74 28.68
C SER A 154 -21.19 -32.64 27.68
N ASP A 155 -21.07 -32.48 26.35
CA ASP A 155 -21.80 -33.37 25.42
C ASP A 155 -21.07 -33.69 24.10
N ASN A 156 -20.56 -34.92 24.03
CA ASN A 156 -19.80 -35.53 22.92
C ASN A 156 -20.64 -35.87 21.67
N SER A 157 -21.74 -35.16 21.37
CA SER A 157 -22.61 -35.47 20.22
C SER A 157 -22.31 -34.66 18.94
N LEU A 158 -21.57 -33.55 19.05
CA LEU A 158 -21.37 -32.60 17.95
C LEU A 158 -20.14 -32.85 17.04
N ILE A 159 -19.26 -33.79 17.38
CA ILE A 159 -18.06 -34.09 16.57
C ILE A 159 -18.45 -34.79 15.24
N SER A 160 -19.63 -35.41 15.16
CA SER A 160 -20.08 -36.14 13.95
C SER A 160 -20.48 -35.26 12.76
N SER A 161 -20.83 -33.98 12.99
CA SER A 161 -21.27 -33.05 11.94
C SER A 161 -20.12 -32.31 11.24
N LEU A 162 -18.94 -32.28 11.84
CA LEU A 162 -17.73 -31.63 11.32
C LEU A 162 -17.07 -32.37 10.14
N SER A 163 -17.33 -33.67 9.98
CA SER A 163 -16.78 -34.46 8.86
C SER A 163 -17.40 -34.10 7.50
N LYS A 164 -18.56 -33.44 7.47
CA LYS A 164 -19.21 -33.01 6.21
C LYS A 164 -18.62 -31.72 5.62
N THR A 165 -18.01 -30.87 6.45
CA THR A 165 -17.41 -29.60 6.03
C THR A 165 -15.97 -29.74 5.50
N THR A 166 -15.28 -30.84 5.80
CA THR A 166 -13.92 -31.10 5.27
C THR A 166 -13.92 -31.43 3.77
N ASN A 167 -15.07 -31.81 3.19
CA ASN A 167 -15.18 -32.13 1.76
C ASN A 167 -15.11 -30.90 0.82
N THR A 168 -15.12 -29.68 1.34
CA THR A 168 -14.93 -28.48 0.50
C THR A 168 -13.46 -28.29 0.09
N GLN A 169 -12.50 -28.88 0.84
CA GLN A 169 -11.08 -28.84 0.47
C GLN A 169 -10.75 -29.71 -0.77
N GLU A 170 -11.55 -30.75 -1.07
CA GLU A 170 -11.37 -31.54 -2.30
C GLU A 170 -11.94 -30.87 -3.56
N MET A 171 -12.98 -30.04 -3.43
CA MET A 171 -13.57 -29.30 -4.56
C MET A 171 -12.64 -28.19 -5.08
N VAL A 172 -11.87 -27.55 -4.20
CA VAL A 172 -10.93 -26.47 -4.58
C VAL A 172 -9.65 -27.03 -5.23
N LYS A 173 -9.25 -28.26 -4.89
CA LYS A 173 -8.05 -28.89 -5.49
C LYS A 173 -8.29 -29.38 -6.93
N LYS A 174 -9.53 -29.72 -7.31
CA LYS A 174 -9.86 -30.18 -8.68
C LYS A 174 -9.99 -29.06 -9.72
N GLN A 175 -10.03 -27.79 -9.33
CA GLN A 175 -10.17 -26.67 -10.27
C GLN A 175 -8.83 -26.08 -10.75
N LYS A 176 -7.68 -26.60 -10.26
CA LYS A 176 -6.33 -26.10 -10.62
C LYS A 176 -5.43 -27.08 -11.37
N PHE A 177 -5.89 -28.28 -11.74
CA PHE A 177 -5.14 -29.20 -12.59
C PHE A 177 -6.07 -29.99 -13.53
N GLY A 178 -5.95 -29.71 -14.84
CA GLY A 178 -6.73 -30.29 -15.95
C GLY A 178 -7.57 -29.19 -16.61
N GLU A 179 -7.33 -28.76 -17.85
CA GLU A 179 -6.88 -29.51 -19.02
C GLU A 179 -5.88 -28.71 -19.89
N VAL A 180 -5.23 -29.50 -20.74
CA VAL A 180 -4.21 -29.23 -21.77
C VAL A 180 -4.63 -28.18 -22.78
#